data_AF-A0A976EEF9-F1
#
_entry.id   AF-A0A976EEF9-F1
#
_cell.length_a   1.000
_cell.length_b   1.000
_cell.length_c   1.000
_cell.angle_alpha   90.00
_cell.angle_beta   90.00
_cell.angle_gamma   90.00
#
_symmetry.space_group_name_H-M   'P 1'
#
loop_
_entity.id
_entity.type
_entity.pdbx_description
1 polymer ?
#
loop_
_entity_poly.entity_id
_entity_poly.type
_entity_poly.pdbx_seq_one_letter_code
_entity_poly.pdbx_strand_id
1 'polypeptide(L)'
;MFNASRPRLLAISEDVATYDAAIAPLARLNWVIDQSGIAPLASYDAASGVLSVTGTELVSLAGTNNDIDLSKITLYGDATPYTLTTALIEITNAMSFQVTLNTADRRALATRINRDGTASKGNNKYLLAATPGWAAAVGVGQPQAALTGTRIAASNTAILNIDNSGNTTQSDPATDGLLVLRYLLGFRGAALVANVTGNGAYLRDSTQIENHLFSVLSLLDVDGDGESLAMTDGVMILRRLLNPGAATTNAAAMSAITAGAKRRSRSDAEVVNAIDALRP
;
A
#
# COMPACT_ATOMS: atom_id res chain seq x y z
N MET A 1 -25.81 10.39 -22.90
CA MET A 1 -27.10 10.03 -22.29
C MET A 1 -26.91 10.10 -20.78
N PHE A 2 -27.24 11.24 -20.17
CA PHE A 2 -27.11 11.47 -18.74
C PHE A 2 -28.22 10.70 -18.03
N ASN A 3 -27.86 9.77 -17.14
CA ASN A 3 -28.83 9.07 -16.30
C ASN A 3 -28.68 9.62 -14.88
N ALA A 4 -29.73 10.28 -14.41
CA ALA A 4 -29.73 11.14 -13.24
C ALA A 4 -29.72 10.34 -11.92
N SER A 5 -29.08 10.93 -10.91
CA SER A 5 -29.21 10.61 -9.49
C SER A 5 -30.66 10.26 -9.14
N ARG A 6 -30.89 9.15 -8.43
CA ARG A 6 -32.24 8.78 -7.99
C ARG A 6 -32.51 9.39 -6.61
N PRO A 7 -33.31 10.46 -6.50
CA PRO A 7 -33.78 10.90 -5.20
C PRO A 7 -34.66 9.80 -4.60
N ARG A 8 -34.41 9.44 -3.34
CA ARG A 8 -35.34 8.66 -2.53
C ARG A 8 -35.84 9.56 -1.41
N LEU A 9 -37.16 9.65 -1.24
CA LEU A 9 -37.75 10.29 -0.07
C LEU A 9 -37.36 9.51 1.18
N LEU A 10 -36.85 10.21 2.19
CA LEU A 10 -36.97 9.74 3.57
C LEU A 10 -38.44 9.90 4.00
N ALA A 11 -38.95 8.93 4.75
CA ALA A 11 -40.22 9.13 5.46
C ALA A 11 -40.03 10.31 6.44
N ILE A 12 -40.99 11.21 6.46
CA ILE A 12 -41.02 12.33 7.42
C ILE A 12 -41.08 11.70 8.82
N SER A 13 -40.01 11.83 9.63
CA SER A 13 -40.12 11.64 11.08
C SER A 13 -40.23 13.00 11.74
N GLU A 14 -40.99 13.07 12.83
CA GLU A 14 -41.28 14.30 13.57
C GLU A 14 -40.01 14.99 14.12
N ASP A 15 -38.89 14.28 14.17
CA ASP A 15 -37.61 14.77 14.67
C ASP A 15 -36.89 15.78 13.74
N VAL A 16 -37.28 15.86 12.46
CA VAL A 16 -36.60 16.70 11.44
C VAL A 16 -37.45 17.93 11.04
N ALA A 17 -38.69 18.02 11.53
CA ALA A 17 -39.55 19.16 11.26
C ALA A 17 -39.20 20.34 12.18
N THR A 18 -38.52 21.36 11.64
CA THR A 18 -38.51 22.68 12.29
C THR A 18 -39.88 23.32 12.11
N TYR A 19 -40.69 23.27 13.16
CA TYR A 19 -42.01 23.91 13.22
C TYR A 19 -41.84 25.43 13.28
N ASP A 20 -41.97 26.11 12.14
CA ASP A 20 -42.27 27.54 12.10
C ASP A 20 -43.79 27.70 12.12
N ALA A 21 -44.35 28.13 13.24
CA ALA A 21 -45.79 28.21 13.48
C ALA A 21 -46.50 29.29 12.62
N ALA A 22 -45.77 30.10 11.84
CA ALA A 22 -46.33 31.19 11.04
C ALA A 22 -46.62 30.82 9.57
N ILE A 23 -46.20 29.64 9.10
CA ILE A 23 -46.43 29.17 7.73
C ILE A 23 -46.89 27.71 7.85
N ALA A 24 -48.00 27.34 7.20
CA ALA A 24 -48.48 25.96 7.21
C ALA A 24 -47.29 24.98 7.03
N PRO A 25 -47.10 24.00 7.94
CA PRO A 25 -45.87 23.21 7.99
C PRO A 25 -45.85 22.24 6.82
N LEU A 26 -45.43 22.73 5.66
CA LEU A 26 -44.98 21.85 4.59
C LEU A 26 -43.68 21.24 5.10
N ALA A 27 -43.75 19.98 5.52
CA ALA A 27 -42.58 19.18 5.84
C ALA A 27 -41.56 19.37 4.71
N ARG A 28 -40.41 19.97 5.05
CA ARG A 28 -39.33 20.17 4.09
C ARG A 28 -38.84 18.77 3.74
N LEU A 29 -39.03 18.33 2.50
CA LEU A 29 -38.40 17.10 2.03
C LEU A 29 -36.88 17.29 2.19
N ASN A 30 -36.25 16.53 3.08
CA ASN A 30 -34.80 16.36 3.02
C ASN A 30 -34.51 15.39 1.87
N TRP A 31 -34.03 15.95 0.76
CA TRP A 31 -33.51 15.15 -0.35
C TRP A 31 -32.14 14.61 0.08
N VAL A 32 -32.07 13.34 0.46
CA VAL A 32 -30.79 12.64 0.51
C VAL A 32 -30.54 12.09 -0.88
N ILE A 33 -29.59 12.70 -1.59
CA ILE A 33 -28.99 12.09 -2.76
C ILE A 33 -28.11 10.97 -2.22
N ASP A 34 -28.43 9.72 -2.55
CA ASP A 34 -27.49 8.62 -2.32
C ASP A 34 -26.25 8.95 -3.16
N GLN A 35 -25.18 9.38 -2.49
CA GLN A 35 -23.99 9.86 -3.15
C GLN A 35 -23.19 8.70 -3.72
N SER A 36 -22.34 8.99 -4.69
CA SER A 36 -21.21 8.18 -5.16
C SER A 36 -20.68 7.21 -4.08
N GLY A 37 -21.16 5.97 -4.00
CA GLY A 37 -20.87 5.10 -2.87
C GLY A 37 -19.49 4.51 -3.00
N ILE A 38 -18.65 4.58 -1.95
CA ILE A 38 -17.40 3.82 -1.91
C ILE A 38 -17.70 2.40 -1.43
N ALA A 39 -17.18 1.40 -2.14
CA ALA A 39 -17.28 0.02 -1.72
C ALA A 39 -16.60 -0.18 -0.36
N PRO A 40 -17.13 -1.04 0.53
CA PRO A 40 -16.55 -1.26 1.86
C PRO A 40 -15.19 -1.97 1.81
N LEU A 41 -14.73 -2.39 0.63
CA LEU A 41 -13.46 -3.09 0.43
C LEU A 41 -12.69 -2.50 -0.76
N ALA A 42 -11.50 -2.01 -0.48
CA ALA A 42 -10.45 -1.66 -1.43
C ALA A 42 -9.40 -2.79 -1.50
N SER A 43 -8.53 -2.77 -2.51
CA SER A 43 -7.40 -3.69 -2.61
C SER A 43 -6.07 -2.94 -2.68
N TYR A 44 -5.03 -3.55 -2.11
CA TYR A 44 -3.65 -3.08 -2.21
C TYR A 44 -2.73 -4.24 -2.55
N ASP A 45 -1.96 -4.08 -3.62
CA ASP A 45 -0.89 -5.02 -3.98
C ASP A 45 0.44 -4.38 -3.58
N ALA A 46 1.13 -4.97 -2.61
CA ALA A 46 2.34 -4.37 -2.04
C ALA A 46 3.57 -4.46 -2.99
N ALA A 47 3.60 -5.46 -3.87
CA ALA A 47 4.69 -5.67 -4.82
C ALA A 47 4.65 -4.63 -5.96
N SER A 48 3.48 -4.39 -6.54
CA SER A 48 3.26 -3.34 -7.55
C SER A 48 3.06 -1.95 -6.92
N GLY A 49 2.60 -1.87 -5.67
CA GLY A 49 2.23 -0.64 -5.00
C GLY A 49 0.88 -0.08 -5.45
N VAL A 50 0.05 -0.87 -6.14
CA VAL A 50 -1.25 -0.41 -6.64
C VAL A 50 -2.30 -0.48 -5.55
N LEU A 51 -2.92 0.67 -5.26
CA LEU A 51 -4.14 0.79 -4.46
C LEU A 51 -5.32 1.00 -5.40
N SER A 52 -6.33 0.14 -5.28
CA SER A 52 -7.57 0.22 -6.06
C SER A 52 -8.76 0.40 -5.13
N VAL A 53 -9.56 1.42 -5.40
CA VAL A 53 -10.79 1.71 -4.66
C VAL A 53 -11.96 1.70 -5.62
N THR A 54 -12.90 0.80 -5.38
CA THR A 54 -14.15 0.72 -6.13
C THR A 54 -15.17 1.66 -5.51
N GLY A 55 -15.96 2.30 -6.36
CA GLY A 55 -17.12 3.07 -5.95
C GLY A 55 -18.17 3.14 -7.04
N THR A 56 -19.08 4.10 -6.92
CA THR A 56 -20.04 4.44 -7.96
C THR A 56 -20.00 5.93 -8.21
N GLU A 57 -20.27 6.35 -9.45
CA GLU A 57 -20.45 7.77 -9.80
C GLU A 57 -19.30 8.68 -9.34
N LEU A 58 -18.05 8.19 -9.45
CA LEU A 58 -16.86 9.01 -9.27
C LEU A 58 -16.78 10.03 -10.41
N VAL A 59 -16.59 11.29 -10.05
CA VAL A 59 -16.61 12.41 -10.99
C VAL A 59 -15.18 12.86 -11.26
N SER A 60 -14.79 12.87 -12.53
CA SER A 60 -13.55 13.49 -12.98
C SER A 60 -13.77 14.97 -13.31
N LEU A 61 -12.73 15.76 -13.12
CA LEU A 61 -12.62 17.16 -13.50
C LEU A 61 -11.96 17.26 -14.88
N ALA A 62 -12.12 18.41 -15.53
CA ALA A 62 -11.29 18.71 -16.68
C ALA A 62 -9.86 19.01 -16.21
N GLY A 63 -8.88 18.38 -16.85
CA GLY A 63 -7.47 18.55 -16.48
C GLY A 63 -6.76 17.20 -16.48
N THR A 64 -5.61 17.17 -15.83
CA THR A 64 -4.88 15.94 -15.55
C THR A 64 -4.48 15.92 -14.10
N ASN A 65 -4.63 14.78 -13.44
CA ASN A 65 -4.14 14.56 -12.08
C ASN A 65 -4.70 15.58 -11.08
N ASN A 66 -6.00 15.86 -11.17
CA ASN A 66 -6.66 16.82 -10.30
C ASN A 66 -7.91 16.26 -9.63
N ASP A 67 -8.14 14.94 -9.67
CA ASP A 67 -9.39 14.34 -9.20
C ASP A 67 -9.31 13.83 -7.77
N ILE A 68 -8.34 12.95 -7.48
CA ILE A 68 -8.20 12.36 -6.14
C ILE A 68 -6.98 12.96 -5.47
N ASP A 69 -7.18 13.59 -4.32
CA ASP A 69 -6.13 14.10 -3.46
C ASP A 69 -5.73 13.05 -2.42
N LEU A 70 -4.67 12.28 -2.71
CA LEU A 70 -4.16 11.26 -1.81
C LEU A 70 -3.60 11.85 -0.51
N SER A 71 -3.23 13.14 -0.48
CA SER A 71 -2.80 13.81 0.77
C SER A 71 -3.93 13.94 1.80
N LYS A 72 -5.18 13.64 1.41
CA LYS A 72 -6.35 13.55 2.29
C LYS A 72 -6.64 12.13 2.75
N ILE A 73 -5.96 11.13 2.20
CA ILE A 73 -6.19 9.71 2.47
C ILE A 73 -5.17 9.19 3.48
N THR A 74 -5.67 8.59 4.55
CA THR A 74 -4.88 7.99 5.63
C THR A 74 -5.14 6.48 5.71
N LEU A 75 -4.06 5.70 5.79
CA LEU A 75 -4.11 4.25 5.93
C LEU A 75 -3.71 3.83 7.35
N TYR A 76 -4.36 2.79 7.84
CA TYR A 76 -4.24 2.24 9.20
C TYR A 76 -3.81 0.77 9.15
N GLY A 77 -3.08 0.32 10.17
CA GLY A 77 -2.54 -1.03 10.29
C GLY A 77 -1.76 -1.18 11.60
N ASP A 78 -0.61 -1.85 11.58
CA ASP A 78 0.21 -2.08 12.79
C ASP A 78 0.94 -0.84 13.31
N ALA A 79 1.47 0.01 12.43
CA ALA A 79 2.18 1.22 12.83
C ALA A 79 1.26 2.45 12.88
N THR A 80 1.79 3.58 13.35
CA THR A 80 1.10 4.88 13.40
C THR A 80 0.39 5.18 12.07
N PRO A 81 -0.87 5.67 12.06
CA PRO A 81 -1.57 5.99 10.82
C PRO A 81 -0.74 6.83 9.85
N TYR A 82 -0.85 6.55 8.56
CA TYR A 82 -0.03 7.19 7.53
C TYR A 82 -0.89 7.85 6.47
N THR A 83 -0.76 9.17 6.37
CA THR A 83 -1.34 9.95 5.29
C THR A 83 -0.44 9.88 4.07
N LEU A 84 -1.02 9.52 2.92
CA LEU A 84 -0.27 9.34 1.68
C LEU A 84 0.33 10.67 1.20
N THR A 85 1.43 10.55 0.45
CA THR A 85 2.14 11.66 -0.18
C THR A 85 2.20 11.55 -1.69
N THR A 86 1.68 10.45 -2.25
CA THR A 86 1.52 10.26 -3.71
C THR A 86 0.74 11.43 -4.30
N ALA A 87 1.22 11.94 -5.44
CA ALA A 87 0.59 13.06 -6.11
C ALA A 87 -0.85 12.71 -6.54
N LEU A 88 -1.65 13.75 -6.74
CA LEU A 88 -3.03 13.61 -7.19
C LEU A 88 -3.11 12.76 -8.47
N ILE A 89 -4.21 12.05 -8.63
CA ILE A 89 -4.46 11.20 -9.81
C ILE A 89 -5.71 11.63 -10.55
N GLU A 90 -5.80 11.14 -11.79
CA GLU A 90 -6.96 11.25 -12.66
C GLU A 90 -7.87 10.03 -12.49
N ILE A 91 -9.18 10.25 -12.44
CA ILE A 91 -10.19 9.19 -12.53
C ILE A 91 -10.40 8.85 -14.01
N THR A 92 -10.08 7.62 -14.39
CA THR A 92 -10.36 7.11 -15.75
C THR A 92 -11.65 6.28 -15.83
N ASN A 93 -12.26 5.95 -14.69
CA ASN A 93 -13.46 5.13 -14.59
C ASN A 93 -14.38 5.65 -13.49
N ALA A 94 -15.63 5.95 -13.81
CA ALA A 94 -16.62 6.43 -12.83
C ALA A 94 -16.94 5.42 -11.71
N MET A 95 -16.47 4.17 -11.81
CA MET A 95 -16.68 3.13 -10.79
C MET A 95 -15.41 2.76 -10.01
N SER A 96 -14.25 3.31 -10.35
CA SER A 96 -13.04 3.05 -9.59
C SER A 96 -11.95 4.08 -9.87
N PHE A 97 -11.08 4.26 -8.88
CA PHE A 97 -9.78 4.86 -9.10
C PHE A 97 -8.69 3.88 -8.70
N GLN A 98 -7.57 3.93 -9.43
CA GLN A 98 -6.37 3.15 -9.14
C GLN A 98 -5.18 4.07 -9.13
N VAL A 99 -4.29 3.87 -8.17
CA VAL A 99 -3.05 4.64 -8.04
C VAL A 99 -1.89 3.69 -7.79
N THR A 100 -0.78 3.90 -8.49
CA THR A 100 0.51 3.32 -8.09
C THR A 100 1.14 4.27 -7.09
N LEU A 101 1.29 3.81 -5.84
CA LEU A 101 1.85 4.64 -4.78
C LEU A 101 3.35 4.89 -5.00
N ASN A 102 3.79 6.08 -4.61
CA ASN A 102 5.20 6.45 -4.66
C ASN A 102 6.05 5.57 -3.70
N THR A 103 7.37 5.59 -3.86
CA THR A 103 8.27 4.76 -3.03
C THR A 103 8.18 5.09 -1.53
N ALA A 104 7.99 6.36 -1.16
CA ALA A 104 7.90 6.76 0.25
C ALA A 104 6.66 6.17 0.92
N ASP A 105 5.51 6.26 0.25
CA ASP A 105 4.24 5.69 0.69
C ASP A 105 4.35 4.17 0.78
N ARG A 106 4.88 3.50 -0.26
CA ARG A 106 5.04 2.05 -0.23
C ARG A 106 5.95 1.58 0.91
N ARG A 107 7.06 2.28 1.18
CA ARG A 107 7.94 1.98 2.34
C ARG A 107 7.21 2.17 3.68
N ALA A 108 6.43 3.24 3.81
CA ALA A 108 5.62 3.45 5.00
C ALA A 108 4.58 2.32 5.18
N LEU A 109 3.94 1.89 4.09
CA LEU A 109 2.95 0.82 4.14
C LEU A 109 3.53 -0.55 4.45
N ALA A 110 4.80 -0.84 4.13
CA ALA A 110 5.43 -2.12 4.44
C ALA A 110 5.43 -2.47 5.95
N THR A 111 5.44 -1.47 6.84
CA THR A 111 5.35 -1.69 8.30
C THR A 111 3.91 -1.74 8.83
N ARG A 112 2.92 -1.39 8.00
CA ARG A 112 1.51 -1.24 8.39
C ARG A 112 0.62 -2.32 7.80
N ILE A 113 0.81 -2.57 6.50
CA ILE A 113 0.14 -3.54 5.66
C ILE A 113 1.16 -4.63 5.34
N ASN A 114 1.41 -5.48 6.34
CA ASN A 114 2.58 -6.36 6.43
C ASN A 114 2.22 -7.84 6.31
N ARG A 115 0.95 -8.16 6.03
CA ARG A 115 0.41 -9.52 5.85
C ARG A 115 -0.70 -9.50 4.82
N ASP A 116 -0.75 -10.51 3.97
CA ASP A 116 -1.86 -10.69 3.03
C ASP A 116 -3.21 -10.82 3.74
N GLY A 117 -4.28 -10.41 3.07
CA GLY A 117 -5.63 -10.38 3.62
C GLY A 117 -6.00 -9.02 4.20
N THR A 118 -6.88 -9.01 5.21
CA THR A 118 -7.52 -7.76 5.70
C THR A 118 -7.03 -7.28 7.07
N ALA A 119 -5.98 -7.90 7.61
CA ALA A 119 -5.41 -7.54 8.90
C ALA A 119 -3.91 -7.84 8.96
N SER A 120 -3.19 -7.00 9.69
CA SER A 120 -1.75 -7.02 9.92
C SER A 120 -1.28 -8.20 10.75
N LYS A 121 0.04 -8.42 10.84
CA LYS A 121 0.65 -9.42 11.74
C LYS A 121 0.25 -9.20 13.21
N GLY A 122 0.08 -7.95 13.64
CA GLY A 122 -0.47 -7.60 14.96
C GLY A 122 -1.99 -7.72 15.10
N ASN A 123 -2.69 -8.26 14.09
CA ASN A 123 -4.15 -8.40 14.02
C ASN A 123 -4.94 -7.08 14.00
N ASN A 124 -4.29 -5.98 13.61
CA ASN A 124 -4.95 -4.71 13.32
C ASN A 124 -5.57 -4.75 11.93
N LYS A 125 -6.83 -4.31 11.82
CA LYS A 125 -7.53 -4.25 10.52
C LYS A 125 -6.86 -3.22 9.62
N TYR A 126 -6.70 -3.55 8.34
CA TYR A 126 -6.32 -2.53 7.37
C TYR A 126 -7.52 -1.68 7.03
N LEU A 127 -7.39 -0.38 7.28
CA LEU A 127 -8.42 0.59 6.99
C LEU A 127 -7.83 1.72 6.17
N LEU A 128 -8.67 2.24 5.29
CA LEU A 128 -8.47 3.51 4.63
C LEU A 128 -9.50 4.47 5.20
N ALA A 129 -9.12 5.72 5.42
CA ALA A 129 -10.06 6.81 5.70
C ALA A 129 -9.60 8.05 4.93
N ALA A 130 -10.53 8.97 4.67
CA ALA A 130 -10.20 10.22 4.03
C ALA A 130 -10.87 11.40 4.70
N THR A 131 -10.17 12.53 4.71
CA THR A 131 -10.72 13.81 5.17
C THR A 131 -11.53 14.48 4.05
N PRO A 132 -12.50 15.36 4.36
CA PRO A 132 -13.31 16.04 3.34
C PRO A 132 -12.46 16.75 2.28
N GLY A 133 -12.89 16.65 1.02
CA GLY A 133 -12.17 17.20 -0.14
C GLY A 133 -11.16 16.24 -0.77
N TRP A 134 -11.18 14.95 -0.41
CA TRP A 134 -10.31 13.93 -1.02
C TRP A 134 -10.62 13.65 -2.49
N ALA A 135 -11.84 13.95 -2.95
CA ALA A 135 -12.18 13.95 -4.37
C ALA A 135 -12.51 15.39 -4.73
N ALA A 136 -11.66 16.02 -5.54
CA ALA A 136 -11.66 17.44 -5.80
C ALA A 136 -12.94 17.92 -6.48
N ALA A 137 -13.62 17.06 -7.24
CA ALA A 137 -14.92 17.37 -7.83
C ALA A 137 -16.01 17.64 -6.79
N VAL A 138 -15.82 17.17 -5.55
CA VAL A 138 -16.73 17.39 -4.41
C VAL A 138 -16.07 18.37 -3.44
N GLY A 139 -16.56 19.61 -3.42
CA GLY A 139 -15.99 20.69 -2.60
C GLY A 139 -16.02 20.39 -1.10
N VAL A 140 -15.09 21.00 -0.35
CA VAL A 140 -14.96 20.87 1.12
C VAL A 140 -16.22 21.43 1.79
N GLY A 141 -17.17 20.56 2.16
CA GLY A 141 -18.44 20.95 2.76
C GLY A 141 -19.67 20.56 1.94
N GLN A 142 -19.48 20.10 0.70
CA GLN A 142 -20.49 19.26 0.06
C GLN A 142 -20.45 17.87 0.70
N PRO A 143 -21.60 17.19 0.84
CA PRO A 143 -21.57 15.80 1.25
C PRO A 143 -20.71 15.03 0.24
N GLN A 144 -19.86 14.13 0.74
CA GLN A 144 -19.00 13.28 -0.04
C GLN A 144 -19.06 11.88 0.58
N ALA A 145 -18.98 10.83 -0.24
CA ALA A 145 -18.88 9.50 0.33
C ALA A 145 -17.64 9.37 1.22
N ALA A 146 -17.89 8.90 2.44
CA ALA A 146 -16.85 8.67 3.40
C ALA A 146 -16.07 7.44 2.98
N LEU A 147 -14.75 7.58 2.89
CA LEU A 147 -13.82 6.44 2.89
C LEU A 147 -13.65 5.85 4.30
N THR A 148 -14.21 6.48 5.33
CA THR A 148 -14.08 6.02 6.73
C THR A 148 -14.63 4.62 6.92
N GLY A 149 -13.75 3.68 7.27
CA GLY A 149 -14.13 2.28 7.52
C GLY A 149 -14.05 1.38 6.29
N THR A 150 -13.61 1.90 5.14
CA THR A 150 -13.24 1.07 3.98
C THR A 150 -12.08 0.16 4.38
N ARG A 151 -12.29 -1.16 4.29
CA ARG A 151 -11.25 -2.15 4.54
C ARG A 151 -10.33 -2.24 3.34
N ILE A 152 -9.09 -2.65 3.58
CA ILE A 152 -8.15 -2.99 2.50
C ILE A 152 -7.91 -4.50 2.53
N ALA A 153 -8.04 -5.15 1.39
CA ALA A 153 -7.48 -6.48 1.14
C ALA A 153 -6.08 -6.33 0.55
N ALA A 154 -5.08 -6.70 1.32
CA ALA A 154 -3.68 -6.69 0.93
C ALA A 154 -3.29 -8.00 0.23
N SER A 155 -2.36 -7.90 -0.70
CA SER A 155 -1.74 -9.04 -1.38
C SER A 155 -0.26 -8.76 -1.65
N ASN A 156 0.51 -9.83 -1.82
CA ASN A 156 1.93 -9.76 -2.14
C ASN A 156 2.76 -8.96 -1.11
N THR A 157 2.39 -9.00 0.18
CA THR A 157 3.12 -8.27 1.24
C THR A 157 4.47 -8.87 1.59
N ALA A 158 4.68 -10.14 1.26
CA ALA A 158 5.95 -10.84 1.42
C ALA A 158 6.96 -10.44 0.32
N ILE A 159 7.46 -9.20 0.38
CA ILE A 159 8.31 -8.61 -0.66
C ILE A 159 9.60 -9.43 -0.89
N LEU A 160 10.24 -9.90 0.19
CA LEU A 160 11.47 -10.71 0.12
C LEU A 160 11.23 -12.21 -0.11
N ASN A 161 9.98 -12.65 -0.31
CA ASN A 161 9.70 -13.98 -0.87
C ASN A 161 9.77 -13.90 -2.39
N ILE A 162 10.99 -13.91 -2.94
CA ILE A 162 11.29 -13.67 -4.35
C ILE A 162 10.95 -14.87 -5.21
N ASP A 163 11.19 -16.08 -4.73
CA ASP A 163 10.81 -17.31 -5.43
C ASP A 163 9.35 -17.76 -5.18
N ASN A 164 8.64 -17.04 -4.30
CA ASN A 164 7.30 -17.36 -3.83
C ASN A 164 7.21 -18.75 -3.20
N SER A 165 8.25 -19.16 -2.48
CA SER A 165 8.26 -20.42 -1.75
C SER A 165 7.34 -20.39 -0.52
N GLY A 166 7.03 -21.58 0.00
CA GLY A 166 6.05 -21.75 1.07
C GLY A 166 6.53 -21.30 2.45
N ASN A 167 5.64 -21.38 3.45
CA ASN A 167 5.83 -20.82 4.81
C ASN A 167 7.14 -21.21 5.51
N THR A 168 7.75 -22.35 5.19
CA THR A 168 9.01 -22.81 5.81
C THR A 168 10.25 -22.11 5.25
N THR A 169 10.18 -21.58 4.03
CA THR A 169 11.29 -20.96 3.30
C THR A 169 10.93 -19.57 2.78
N GLN A 170 9.87 -18.96 3.30
CA GLN A 170 9.27 -17.71 2.81
C GLN A 170 10.22 -16.50 2.80
N SER A 171 11.39 -16.62 3.42
CA SER A 171 12.55 -15.75 3.20
C SER A 171 13.82 -16.57 3.46
N ASP A 172 14.42 -17.10 2.41
CA ASP A 172 15.61 -17.94 2.46
C ASP A 172 16.84 -17.19 1.88
N PRO A 173 17.95 -17.05 2.64
CA PRO A 173 19.15 -16.40 2.12
C PRO A 173 19.75 -17.09 0.89
N ALA A 174 19.63 -18.42 0.79
CA ALA A 174 20.20 -19.21 -0.30
C ALA A 174 19.38 -19.10 -1.59
N THR A 175 18.08 -18.77 -1.49
CA THR A 175 17.20 -18.55 -2.64
C THR A 175 16.92 -17.08 -2.86
N ASP A 176 16.11 -16.47 -2.01
CA ASP A 176 15.68 -15.07 -2.09
C ASP A 176 16.84 -14.08 -2.00
N GLY A 177 17.70 -14.23 -1.00
CA GLY A 177 18.86 -13.35 -0.81
C GLY A 177 19.81 -13.36 -2.00
N LEU A 178 20.03 -14.54 -2.59
CA LEU A 178 20.86 -14.71 -3.77
C LEU A 178 20.18 -14.16 -5.04
N LEU A 179 18.87 -14.33 -5.22
CA LEU A 179 18.11 -13.75 -6.33
C LEU A 179 18.15 -12.22 -6.31
N VAL A 180 17.94 -11.61 -5.14
CA VAL A 180 18.09 -10.15 -4.96
C VAL A 180 19.48 -9.72 -5.38
N LEU A 181 20.53 -10.35 -4.84
CA LEU A 181 21.91 -9.95 -5.11
C LEU A 181 22.26 -10.08 -6.60
N ARG A 182 21.86 -11.18 -7.25
CA ARG A 182 22.11 -11.41 -8.68
C ARG A 182 21.37 -10.42 -9.57
N TYR A 183 20.12 -10.12 -9.26
CA TYR A 183 19.37 -9.13 -10.01
C TYR A 183 20.02 -7.75 -9.94
N LEU A 184 20.46 -7.34 -8.75
CA LEU A 184 21.19 -6.07 -8.55
C LEU A 184 22.58 -6.07 -9.19
N LEU A 185 23.21 -7.24 -9.37
CA LEU A 185 24.44 -7.42 -10.17
C LEU A 185 24.18 -7.41 -11.69
N GLY A 186 22.92 -7.36 -12.14
CA GLY A 186 22.55 -7.30 -13.55
C GLY A 186 22.28 -8.66 -14.21
N PHE A 187 22.27 -9.76 -13.47
CA PHE A 187 21.91 -11.07 -14.02
C PHE A 187 20.41 -11.12 -14.37
N ARG A 188 20.09 -11.73 -15.51
CA ARG A 188 18.73 -11.90 -16.05
C ARG A 188 18.58 -13.30 -16.66
N GLY A 189 17.36 -13.70 -16.97
CA GLY A 189 16.98 -14.98 -17.58
C GLY A 189 17.50 -16.18 -16.80
N ALA A 190 18.03 -17.17 -17.53
CA ALA A 190 18.58 -18.39 -16.93
C ALA A 190 19.70 -18.12 -15.91
N ALA A 191 20.52 -17.09 -16.13
CA ALA A 191 21.63 -16.76 -15.24
C ALA A 191 21.16 -16.21 -13.88
N LEU A 192 20.00 -15.53 -13.85
CA LEU A 192 19.41 -15.05 -12.61
C LEU A 192 19.07 -16.22 -11.67
N VAL A 193 18.42 -17.25 -12.21
CA VAL A 193 17.88 -18.39 -11.45
C VAL A 193 18.83 -19.59 -11.35
N ALA A 194 19.98 -19.54 -12.03
CA ALA A 194 20.93 -20.67 -12.11
C ALA A 194 21.38 -21.18 -10.73
N ASN A 195 21.17 -22.46 -10.42
CA ASN A 195 21.56 -23.06 -9.13
C ASN A 195 20.96 -22.36 -7.90
N VAL A 196 19.93 -21.52 -8.07
CA VAL A 196 19.18 -20.95 -6.93
C VAL A 196 18.06 -21.89 -6.52
N THR A 197 18.09 -23.14 -7.01
CA THR A 197 17.10 -24.18 -6.78
C THR A 197 17.38 -24.94 -5.49
N GLY A 198 17.13 -24.31 -4.35
CA GLY A 198 16.91 -24.98 -3.07
C GLY A 198 15.76 -25.98 -3.14
N ASN A 199 15.71 -26.89 -2.18
CA ASN A 199 14.84 -28.08 -2.17
C ASN A 199 13.37 -27.70 -1.88
N GLY A 200 12.72 -27.00 -2.81
CA GLY A 200 11.34 -26.54 -2.74
C GLY A 200 10.79 -26.19 -4.12
N ALA A 201 9.46 -26.15 -4.26
CA ALA A 201 8.83 -25.75 -5.52
C ALA A 201 8.97 -24.23 -5.71
N TYR A 202 9.85 -23.80 -6.62
CA TYR A 202 9.81 -22.45 -7.19
C TYR A 202 8.43 -22.23 -7.77
N LEU A 203 7.65 -21.34 -7.17
CA LEU A 203 6.34 -21.01 -7.73
C LEU A 203 6.44 -19.89 -8.77
N ARG A 204 7.58 -19.19 -8.86
CA ARG A 204 7.89 -18.23 -9.92
C ARG A 204 8.95 -18.76 -10.89
N ASP A 205 8.68 -18.62 -12.19
CA ASP A 205 9.71 -18.76 -13.22
C ASP A 205 10.65 -17.54 -13.28
N SER A 206 11.68 -17.60 -14.13
CA SER A 206 12.65 -16.49 -14.27
C SER A 206 12.01 -15.15 -14.67
N THR A 207 10.99 -15.16 -15.53
CA THR A 207 10.31 -13.94 -15.97
C THR A 207 9.47 -13.35 -14.84
N GLN A 208 8.76 -14.19 -14.09
CA GLN A 208 7.99 -13.79 -12.92
C GLN A 208 8.90 -13.25 -11.79
N ILE A 209 10.07 -13.85 -11.58
CA ILE A 209 11.07 -13.35 -10.63
C ILE A 209 11.58 -11.96 -11.06
N GLU A 210 11.91 -11.77 -12.34
CA GLU A 210 12.36 -10.46 -12.85
C GLU A 210 11.28 -9.39 -12.70
N ASN A 211 10.03 -9.72 -13.03
CA ASN A 211 8.91 -8.80 -12.89
C ASN A 211 8.67 -8.42 -11.42
N HIS A 212 8.77 -9.38 -10.49
CA HIS A 212 8.67 -9.12 -9.06
C HIS A 212 9.81 -8.23 -8.57
N LEU A 213 11.07 -8.56 -8.90
CA LEU A 213 12.23 -7.76 -8.49
C LEU A 213 12.20 -6.35 -9.09
N PHE A 214 11.73 -6.21 -10.33
CA PHE A 214 11.53 -4.91 -10.95
C PHE A 214 10.47 -4.07 -10.22
N SER A 215 9.32 -4.65 -9.87
CA SER A 215 8.22 -3.94 -9.21
C SER A 215 8.58 -3.48 -7.80
N VAL A 216 9.46 -4.21 -7.10
CA VAL A 216 9.90 -3.91 -5.73
C VAL A 216 11.26 -3.23 -5.66
N LEU A 217 11.92 -2.94 -6.78
CA LEU A 217 13.31 -2.46 -6.81
C LEU A 217 13.54 -1.27 -5.88
N SER A 218 12.68 -0.25 -5.94
CA SER A 218 12.81 0.94 -5.08
C SER A 218 12.59 0.68 -3.58
N LEU A 219 11.95 -0.43 -3.20
CA LEU A 219 11.82 -0.85 -1.81
C LEU A 219 13.10 -1.50 -1.28
N LEU A 220 13.95 -2.03 -2.17
CA LEU A 220 15.18 -2.70 -1.80
C LEU A 220 16.26 -1.74 -1.30
N ASP A 221 16.15 -0.43 -1.53
CA ASP A 221 17.02 0.58 -0.92
C ASP A 221 16.74 0.68 0.60
N VAL A 222 17.48 -0.12 1.37
CA VAL A 222 17.33 -0.35 2.82
C VAL A 222 18.27 0.54 3.63
N ASP A 223 19.34 1.09 3.07
CA ASP A 223 20.11 2.16 3.75
C ASP A 223 19.62 3.58 3.50
N GLY A 224 18.72 3.76 2.54
CA GLY A 224 18.03 5.01 2.26
C GLY A 224 18.88 5.99 1.47
N ASP A 225 19.88 5.51 0.72
CA ASP A 225 20.73 6.37 -0.11
C ASP A 225 20.07 6.85 -1.41
N GLY A 226 18.97 6.21 -1.80
CA GLY A 226 18.21 6.49 -3.03
C GLY A 226 18.59 5.56 -4.20
N GLU A 227 19.59 4.70 -4.03
CA GLU A 227 20.02 3.69 -4.99
C GLU A 227 19.79 2.29 -4.41
N SER A 228 19.39 1.33 -5.24
CA SER A 228 19.33 -0.08 -4.83
C SER A 228 20.48 -0.81 -5.48
N LEU A 229 21.54 -1.09 -4.73
CA LEU A 229 22.76 -1.68 -5.28
C LEU A 229 23.12 -3.00 -4.62
N ALA A 230 23.80 -3.85 -5.39
CA ALA A 230 24.20 -5.17 -4.93
C ALA A 230 25.12 -5.12 -3.70
N MET A 231 26.14 -4.25 -3.72
CA MET A 231 27.17 -4.18 -2.68
C MET A 231 26.76 -3.37 -1.44
N THR A 232 25.62 -2.69 -1.50
CA THR A 232 25.03 -1.96 -0.37
C THR A 232 23.85 -2.78 0.14
N ASP A 233 22.68 -2.57 -0.45
CA ASP A 233 21.40 -3.14 -0.07
C ASP A 233 21.36 -4.65 -0.21
N GLY A 234 21.80 -5.17 -1.35
CA GLY A 234 21.80 -6.61 -1.62
C GLY A 234 22.59 -7.38 -0.56
N VAL A 235 23.76 -6.87 -0.17
CA VAL A 235 24.60 -7.45 0.88
C VAL A 235 23.94 -7.31 2.26
N MET A 236 23.35 -6.15 2.59
CA MET A 236 22.66 -5.96 3.89
C MET A 236 21.43 -6.88 4.02
N ILE A 237 20.62 -6.99 2.96
CA ILE A 237 19.48 -7.92 2.87
C ILE A 237 19.97 -9.36 3.07
N LEU A 238 20.98 -9.80 2.31
CA LEU A 238 21.53 -11.15 2.42
C LEU A 238 22.05 -11.44 3.84
N ARG A 239 22.81 -10.53 4.44
CA ARG A 239 23.32 -10.68 5.80
C ARG A 239 22.20 -10.78 6.84
N ARG A 240 21.13 -9.99 6.69
CA ARG A 240 19.96 -10.09 7.58
C ARG A 240 19.23 -11.42 7.39
N LEU A 241 19.07 -11.91 6.16
CA LEU A 241 18.46 -13.21 5.89
C LEU A 241 19.29 -14.39 6.43
N LEU A 242 20.62 -14.26 6.48
CA LEU A 242 21.51 -15.25 7.11
C LEU A 242 21.41 -15.26 8.64
N ASN A 243 20.97 -14.16 9.25
CA ASN A 243 20.80 -14.05 10.70
C ASN A 243 19.44 -13.41 11.07
N PRO A 244 18.32 -14.09 10.75
CA PRO A 244 16.99 -13.51 10.88
C PRO A 244 16.52 -13.39 12.34
N GLY A 245 17.16 -14.11 13.27
CA GLY A 245 16.83 -14.14 14.69
C GLY A 245 17.62 -13.14 15.55
N ALA A 246 18.61 -12.44 14.99
CA ALA A 246 19.35 -11.43 15.74
C ALA A 246 18.42 -10.33 16.25
N ALA A 247 18.50 -10.06 17.56
CA ALA A 247 17.73 -9.02 18.22
C ALA A 247 18.18 -7.63 17.72
N THR A 248 17.22 -6.79 17.37
CA THR A 248 17.46 -5.41 16.90
C THR A 248 18.06 -4.50 17.97
N THR A 249 17.99 -4.91 19.24
CA THR A 249 18.62 -4.23 20.39
C THR A 249 20.12 -4.54 20.53
N ASN A 250 20.65 -5.55 19.83
CA ASN A 250 22.07 -5.88 19.87
C ASN A 250 22.85 -5.06 18.84
N ALA A 251 23.49 -3.98 19.29
CA ALA A 251 24.25 -3.07 18.43
C ALA A 251 25.35 -3.76 17.60
N ALA A 252 26.05 -4.76 18.16
CA ALA A 252 27.10 -5.49 17.44
C ALA A 252 26.50 -6.33 16.29
N ALA A 253 25.35 -6.96 16.51
CA ALA A 253 24.65 -7.72 15.48
C ALA A 253 24.13 -6.80 14.36
N MET A 254 23.59 -5.63 14.70
CA MET A 254 23.12 -4.65 13.71
C MET A 254 24.28 -4.08 12.88
N SER A 255 25.38 -3.73 13.55
CA SER A 255 26.59 -3.23 12.88
C SER A 255 27.19 -4.27 11.93
N ALA A 256 27.18 -5.55 12.30
CA ALA A 256 27.66 -6.63 11.43
C ALA A 256 26.85 -6.73 10.10
N ILE A 257 25.57 -6.39 10.13
CA ILE A 257 24.72 -6.37 8.92
C ILE A 257 25.14 -5.22 8.00
N THR A 258 25.33 -4.02 8.55
CA THR A 258 25.61 -2.79 7.78
C THR A 258 27.09 -2.56 7.47
N ALA A 259 28.00 -3.29 8.12
CA ALA A 259 29.44 -3.10 8.07
C ALA A 259 29.98 -3.02 6.63
N GLY A 260 30.58 -1.87 6.29
CA GLY A 260 31.22 -1.60 5.00
C GLY A 260 30.27 -1.52 3.79
N ALA A 261 28.96 -1.63 4.00
CA ALA A 261 27.94 -1.63 2.94
C ALA A 261 27.07 -0.37 2.96
N LYS A 262 26.82 0.21 4.14
CA LYS A 262 25.92 1.36 4.32
C LYS A 262 26.49 2.67 3.77
N ARG A 263 25.71 3.39 2.95
CA ARG A 263 26.10 4.69 2.36
C ARG A 263 25.38 5.91 2.94
N ARG A 264 24.24 5.74 3.62
CA ARG A 264 23.44 6.85 4.19
C ARG A 264 23.12 6.76 5.68
N SER A 265 22.35 7.74 6.13
CA SER A 265 22.15 8.14 7.53
C SER A 265 21.19 7.27 8.35
N ARG A 266 20.59 6.20 7.79
CA ARG A 266 19.87 5.24 8.63
C ARG A 266 20.83 4.66 9.66
N SER A 267 20.42 4.64 10.91
CA SER A 267 21.09 3.84 11.95
C SER A 267 21.04 2.36 11.57
N ASP A 268 21.94 1.56 12.15
CA ASP A 268 22.00 0.13 11.82
C ASP A 268 20.69 -0.59 12.18
N ALA A 269 20.03 -0.16 13.25
CA ALA A 269 18.72 -0.65 13.65
C ALA A 269 17.62 -0.26 12.63
N GLU A 270 17.66 0.96 12.09
CA GLU A 270 16.70 1.39 11.05
C GLU A 270 16.85 0.60 9.76
N VAL A 271 18.09 0.27 9.35
CA VAL A 271 18.34 -0.60 8.19
C VAL A 271 17.72 -1.98 8.41
N VAL A 272 17.96 -2.58 9.58
CA VAL A 272 17.42 -3.91 9.88
C VAL A 272 15.90 -3.88 9.97
N ASN A 273 15.31 -2.86 10.58
CA ASN A 273 13.86 -2.68 10.61
C ASN A 273 13.28 -2.49 9.19
N ALA A 274 13.99 -1.78 8.30
CA ALA A 274 13.59 -1.64 6.90
C ALA A 274 13.60 -2.99 6.17
N ILE A 275 14.62 -3.82 6.37
CA ILE A 275 14.67 -5.17 5.80
C ILE A 275 13.55 -6.05 6.36
N ASP A 276 13.33 -6.03 7.68
CA ASP A 276 12.31 -6.85 8.33
C ASP A 276 10.88 -6.46 7.93
N ALA A 277 10.64 -5.19 7.57
CA ALA A 277 9.36 -4.74 7.02
C ALA A 277 9.04 -5.34 5.65
N LEU A 278 10.05 -5.79 4.89
CA LEU A 278 9.88 -6.45 3.58
C LEU A 278 9.72 -7.97 3.71
N ARG A 279 9.88 -8.52 4.92
CA ARG A 279 9.76 -9.95 5.18
C ARG A 279 8.29 -10.34 5.46
N PRO A 280 7.89 -11.57 5.08
CA PRO A 280 6.58 -12.14 5.38
C PRO A 280 6.23 -12.18 6.86
#